data_AF-B3CRL2-F1
#
_entry.id   AF-B3CRL2-F1
#
_cell.length_a   1.000
_cell.length_b   1.000
_cell.length_c   1.000
_cell.angle_alpha   90.00
_cell.angle_beta   90.00
_cell.angle_gamma   90.00
#
_symmetry.space_group_name_H-M   'P 1'
#
loop_
_entity.id
_entity.type
_entity.pdbx_description
1 polymer ?
#
loop_
_entity_poly.entity_id
_entity_poly.type
_entity_poly.pdbx_seq_one_letter_code
_entity_poly.pdbx_strand_id
1 'polypeptide(L)'
;MPKSYSQDFREEVIKCVNQGKSCNDASVKFDIAANTVRNWYKRYKSEGHYKERDRLGKKGKIYKIEFEKYISLNQNLTLAQTGKTFLNFNKSSELLHEKIRL
;
A
#
# COMPACT_ATOMS: atom_id res chain seq x y z
N MET A 1 15.54 7.48 -1.10
CA MET A 1 14.65 7.07 0.01
C MET A 1 15.50 6.46 1.12
N PRO A 2 15.21 6.74 2.41
CA PRO A 2 15.96 6.14 3.51
C PRO A 2 15.82 4.62 3.50
N LYS A 3 16.92 3.93 3.85
CA LYS A 3 16.96 2.48 3.95
C LYS A 3 16.05 2.03 5.09
N SER A 4 15.22 1.00 4.84
CA SER A 4 14.46 0.34 5.89
C SER A 4 15.40 -0.34 6.90
N TYR A 5 14.99 -0.39 8.16
CA TYR A 5 15.61 -1.29 9.15
C TYR A 5 15.43 -2.74 8.72
N SER A 6 16.46 -3.57 8.91
CA SER A 6 16.42 -5.00 8.60
C SER A 6 15.34 -5.73 9.41
N GLN A 7 14.90 -6.88 8.91
CA GLN A 7 13.90 -7.72 9.58
C GLN A 7 14.42 -8.21 10.95
N ASP A 8 15.66 -8.66 11.01
CA ASP A 8 16.28 -9.18 12.24
C ASP A 8 16.33 -8.11 13.33
N PHE A 9 16.63 -6.86 12.97
CA PHE A 9 16.63 -5.74 13.91
C PHE A 9 15.23 -5.47 14.46
N ARG A 10 14.19 -5.51 13.61
CA ARG A 10 12.80 -5.34 14.06
C ARG A 10 12.39 -6.45 15.01
N GLU A 11 12.79 -7.69 14.70
CA GLU A 11 12.50 -8.84 15.54
C GLU A 11 13.15 -8.71 16.92
N GLU A 12 14.40 -8.27 16.99
CA GLU A 12 15.10 -8.06 18.26
C GLU A 12 14.44 -6.98 19.13
N VAL A 13 14.05 -5.85 18.51
CA VAL A 13 13.34 -4.75 19.17
C VAL A 13 12.01 -5.25 19.75
N ILE A 14 11.21 -5.98 18.96
CA ILE A 14 9.90 -6.46 19.42
C ILE A 14 10.01 -7.60 20.43
N LYS A 15 11.01 -8.48 20.32
CA LYS A 15 11.32 -9.48 21.37
C LYS A 15 11.59 -8.78 22.71
N CYS A 16 12.34 -7.68 22.71
CA CYS A 16 12.58 -6.90 23.92
C CYS A 16 11.28 -6.38 24.55
N VAL A 17 10.35 -5.88 23.74
CA VAL A 17 9.02 -5.43 24.22
C VAL A 17 8.18 -6.61 24.75
N ASN A 18 8.20 -7.76 24.06
CA ASN A 18 7.49 -8.96 24.51
C ASN A 18 8.05 -9.54 25.82
N GLN A 19 9.31 -9.28 26.15
CA GLN A 19 9.91 -9.62 27.45
C GLN A 19 9.48 -8.68 28.60
N GLY A 20 8.52 -7.79 28.36
CA GLY A 20 7.94 -6.90 29.37
C GLY A 20 8.58 -5.51 29.45
N LYS A 21 9.50 -5.17 28.53
CA LYS A 21 10.03 -3.81 28.43
C LYS A 21 9.03 -2.88 27.75
N SER A 22 9.00 -1.61 28.16
CA SER A 22 8.15 -0.62 27.50
C SER A 22 8.70 -0.28 26.11
N CYS A 23 7.86 0.27 25.23
CA CYS A 23 8.32 0.81 23.94
C CYS A 23 9.35 1.93 24.11
N ASN A 24 9.30 2.67 25.22
CA ASN A 24 10.27 3.70 25.54
C ASN A 24 11.62 3.11 25.96
N ASP A 25 11.63 2.04 26.76
CA ASP A 25 12.88 1.36 27.14
C ASP A 25 13.58 0.76 25.91
N ALA A 26 12.81 0.14 25.02
CA ALA A 26 13.32 -0.39 23.76
C ALA A 26 13.83 0.75 22.84
N SER A 27 13.13 1.88 22.80
CA SER A 27 13.55 3.06 22.04
C SER A 27 14.94 3.56 22.48
N VAL A 28 15.15 3.70 23.79
CA VAL A 28 16.45 4.11 24.35
C VAL A 28 17.52 3.05 24.10
N LYS A 29 17.19 1.77 24.31
CA LYS A 29 18.14 0.66 24.14
C LYS A 29 18.66 0.53 22.70
N PHE A 30 17.79 0.72 21.71
CA PHE A 30 18.11 0.50 20.30
C PHE A 30 18.33 1.80 19.50
N ASP A 31 18.32 2.95 20.17
CA ASP A 31 18.47 4.28 19.57
C ASP A 31 17.53 4.52 18.36
N ILE A 32 16.25 4.23 18.56
CA ILE A 32 15.21 4.47 17.55
C ILE A 32 14.02 5.19 18.18
N ALA A 33 13.27 5.95 17.39
CA ALA A 33 12.11 6.67 17.90
C ALA A 33 11.07 5.73 18.54
N ALA A 34 10.60 6.05 19.75
CA ALA A 34 9.60 5.26 20.47
C ALA A 34 8.30 5.05 19.68
N ASN A 35 7.93 6.01 18.83
CA ASN A 35 6.76 5.86 17.95
C ASN A 35 6.98 4.76 16.89
N THR A 36 8.21 4.58 16.41
CA THR A 36 8.57 3.48 15.49
C THR A 36 8.37 2.13 16.18
N VAL A 37 8.87 1.99 17.42
CA VAL A 37 8.70 0.77 18.24
C VAL A 37 7.22 0.47 18.45
N ARG A 38 6.44 1.47 18.86
CA ARG A 38 4.99 1.33 19.11
C ARG A 38 4.24 0.88 17.86
N ASN A 39 4.55 1.47 16.71
CA ASN A 39 3.93 1.10 15.43
C ASN A 39 4.28 -0.32 15.01
N TRP A 40 5.54 -0.74 15.19
CA TRP A 40 5.94 -2.13 14.94
C TRP A 40 5.25 -3.10 15.90
N TYR A 41 5.16 -2.78 17.18
CA TYR A 41 4.50 -3.62 18.17
C TYR A 41 3.01 -3.78 17.88
N LYS A 42 2.31 -2.68 17.60
CA LYS A 42 0.90 -2.69 17.19
C LYS A 42 0.67 -3.57 15.97
N ARG A 43 1.54 -3.46 14.96
CA ARG A 43 1.46 -4.31 13.76
C ARG A 43 1.75 -5.77 14.07
N TYR A 44 2.78 -6.07 14.84
CA TYR A 44 3.09 -7.44 15.25
C TYR A 44 1.90 -8.09 15.95
N LYS A 45 1.24 -7.39 16.87
CA LYS A 45 0.02 -7.88 17.54
C LYS A 45 -1.16 -8.12 16.59
N SER A 46 -1.23 -7.39 15.47
CA SER A 46 -2.31 -7.50 14.48
C SER A 46 -2.04 -8.51 13.37
N GLU A 47 -0.77 -8.65 12.92
CA GLU A 47 -0.38 -9.42 11.74
C GLU A 47 0.37 -10.71 12.11
N GLY A 48 0.89 -10.83 13.34
CA GLY A 48 1.63 -12.00 13.83
C GLY A 48 3.07 -12.12 13.32
N HIS A 49 3.56 -11.18 12.48
CA HIS A 49 4.89 -11.26 11.88
C HIS A 49 5.62 -9.90 11.79
N TYR A 50 6.95 -9.95 11.62
CA TYR A 50 7.84 -8.77 11.55
C TYR A 50 8.14 -8.28 10.13
N LYS A 51 7.52 -8.89 9.12
CA LYS A 51 7.83 -8.62 7.71
C LYS A 51 7.59 -7.16 7.34
N GLU A 52 8.47 -6.66 6.49
CA GLU A 52 8.26 -5.39 5.82
C GLU A 52 6.99 -5.46 4.98
N ARG A 53 6.27 -4.33 4.86
CA ARG A 53 5.21 -4.24 3.87
C ARG A 53 5.83 -3.91 2.54
N ASP A 54 5.32 -4.54 1.49
CA ASP A 54 5.56 -4.07 0.14
C ASP A 54 5.06 -2.63 0.04
N ARG A 55 5.98 -1.72 -0.26
CA ARG A 55 5.66 -0.33 -0.58
C ARG A 55 5.21 -0.28 -2.03
N LEU A 56 4.05 -0.87 -2.30
CA LEU A 56 3.46 -0.83 -3.63
C LEU A 56 3.10 0.62 -3.96
N GLY A 57 3.43 1.04 -5.18
CA GLY A 57 2.97 2.31 -5.71
C GLY A 57 1.45 2.34 -5.79
N LYS A 58 0.89 3.54 -6.02
CA LYS A 58 -0.54 3.70 -6.26
C LYS A 58 -0.95 2.80 -7.43
N LYS A 59 -1.99 1.97 -7.23
CA LYS A 59 -2.59 1.17 -8.31
C LYS A 59 -2.98 2.12 -9.46
N GLY A 60 -2.66 1.72 -10.69
CA GLY A 60 -3.07 2.45 -11.88
C GLY A 60 -4.59 2.63 -11.90
N LYS A 61 -5.06 3.81 -12.29
CA LYS A 61 -6.50 4.12 -12.38
C LYS A 61 -7.19 3.45 -13.59
N ILE A 62 -6.44 2.71 -14.38
CA ILE A 62 -6.91 2.13 -15.65
C ILE A 62 -6.71 0.63 -15.58
N TYR A 63 -7.77 -0.11 -15.83
CA TYR A 63 -7.71 -1.56 -16.04
C TYR A 63 -7.06 -1.83 -17.38
N LYS A 64 -5.83 -2.35 -17.35
CA LYS A 64 -5.01 -2.58 -18.54
C LYS A 64 -5.76 -3.36 -19.64
N ILE A 65 -6.46 -4.43 -19.25
CA ILE A 65 -7.20 -5.30 -20.18
C ILE A 65 -8.33 -4.55 -20.89
N GLU A 66 -9.09 -3.73 -20.17
CA GLU A 66 -10.20 -2.95 -20.76
C GLU A 66 -9.69 -1.88 -21.71
N PHE A 67 -8.57 -1.24 -21.34
CA PHE A 67 -7.93 -0.24 -22.17
C PHE A 67 -7.34 -0.84 -23.45
N GLU A 68 -6.70 -2.00 -23.36
CA GLU A 68 -6.18 -2.74 -24.52
C GLU A 68 -7.29 -3.17 -25.47
N LYS A 69 -8.41 -3.70 -24.93
CA LYS A 69 -9.62 -4.01 -25.72
C LYS A 69 -10.18 -2.76 -26.40
N TYR A 70 -10.26 -1.65 -25.68
CA TYR A 70 -10.77 -0.39 -26.22
C TYR A 70 -9.90 0.12 -27.37
N ILE A 71 -8.57 0.09 -27.24
CA ILE A 71 -7.65 0.47 -28.32
C ILE A 71 -7.80 -0.47 -29.52
N SER A 72 -7.89 -1.78 -29.29
CA SER A 72 -8.03 -2.78 -30.36
C SER A 72 -9.30 -2.59 -31.18
N LEU A 73 -10.39 -2.12 -30.56
CA LEU A 73 -11.68 -1.86 -31.22
C LEU A 73 -11.73 -0.48 -31.89
N ASN A 74 -10.88 0.46 -31.50
CA ASN A 74 -10.90 1.85 -31.94
C ASN A 74 -9.51 2.29 -32.49
N GLN A 75 -8.97 1.51 -33.44
CA GLN A 75 -7.62 1.72 -34.00
C GLN A 75 -7.44 3.05 -34.76
N ASN A 76 -8.54 3.74 -35.07
CA ASN A 76 -8.58 5.02 -35.73
C ASN A 76 -8.48 6.23 -34.77
N LEU A 77 -8.50 5.99 -33.45
CA LEU A 77 -8.39 7.07 -32.46
C LEU A 77 -6.93 7.37 -32.12
N THR A 78 -6.62 8.66 -32.05
CA THR A 78 -5.35 9.11 -31.49
C THR A 78 -5.29 8.86 -29.99
N LEU A 79 -4.08 8.75 -29.41
CA LEU A 79 -3.88 8.54 -27.98
C LEU A 79 -4.64 9.57 -27.11
N ALA A 80 -4.68 10.83 -27.55
CA ALA A 80 -5.39 11.91 -26.85
C ALA A 80 -6.92 11.72 -26.87
N GLN A 81 -7.48 11.31 -28.00
CA GLN A 81 -8.92 11.01 -28.12
C GLN A 81 -9.27 9.79 -27.27
N THR A 82 -8.49 8.71 -27.37
CA THR A 82 -8.65 7.48 -26.58
C THR A 82 -8.62 7.76 -25.08
N GLY A 83 -7.67 8.58 -24.61
CA GLY A 83 -7.60 8.97 -23.20
C GLY A 83 -8.85 9.73 -22.74
N LYS A 84 -9.34 10.69 -23.53
CA LYS A 84 -10.53 11.47 -23.20
C LYS A 84 -11.80 10.62 -23.17
N THR A 85 -12.01 9.76 -24.16
CA THR A 85 -13.21 8.92 -24.26
C THR A 85 -13.21 7.81 -23.22
N PHE A 86 -12.10 7.10 -23.04
CA PHE A 86 -11.98 6.02 -22.07
C PHE A 86 -12.13 6.50 -20.63
N LEU A 87 -11.50 7.63 -20.26
CA LEU A 87 -11.63 8.19 -18.91
C LEU A 87 -13.04 8.73 -18.61
N ASN A 88 -13.74 9.27 -19.61
CA ASN A 88 -15.13 9.70 -19.44
C ASN A 88 -16.07 8.49 -19.30
N PHE A 89 -15.86 7.44 -20.08
CA PHE A 89 -16.62 6.19 -19.96
C PHE A 89 -16.43 5.54 -18.58
N ASN A 90 -15.18 5.44 -18.11
CA ASN A 90 -14.85 4.79 -16.83
C ASN A 90 -15.45 5.53 -15.63
N LYS A 91 -15.43 6.88 -15.63
CA LYS A 91 -16.11 7.69 -14.60
C LYS A 91 -17.63 7.47 -14.58
N SER A 92 -18.26 7.26 -15.74
CA SER A 92 -19.70 6.98 -15.82
C SER A 92 -20.06 5.56 -15.38
N SER A 93 -19.21 4.56 -15.62
CA SER A 93 -19.42 3.19 -15.14
C SER A 93 -19.21 3.03 -13.63
N GLU A 94 -18.27 3.77 -13.03
CA GLU A 94 -18.04 3.76 -11.57
C GLU A 94 -19.29 4.23 -10.81
N LEU A 95 -20.01 5.23 -11.34
CA LEU A 95 -21.31 5.70 -10.82
C LEU A 95 -22.46 4.70 -10.98
N LEU A 96 -22.39 3.79 -11.96
CA LEU A 96 -23.40 2.75 -12.18
C LEU A 96 -23.19 1.55 -11.24
N HIS A 97 -21.93 1.14 -11.01
CA HIS A 97 -21.63 0.07 -10.07
C HIS A 97 -21.85 0.46 -8.60
N GLU A 98 -21.73 1.75 -8.26
CA GLU A 98 -22.04 2.25 -6.92
C GLU A 98 -23.56 2.26 -6.64
N LYS A 99 -24.39 2.54 -7.65
CA LYS A 99 -25.86 2.52 -7.53
C LYS A 99 -26.49 1.13 -7.46
N ILE A 100 -25.80 0.09 -7.94
CA ILE A 100 -26.30 -1.30 -7.90
C ILE A 100 -25.98 -1.98 -6.55
N ARG A 101 -25.17 -1.34 -5.69
CA ARG A 101 -24.74 -1.88 -4.40
C ARG A 101 -25.52 -1.35 -3.19
N LEU A 102 -26.59 -0.58 -3.42
CA LEU A 102 -27.55 -0.11 -2.42
C LEU A 102 -28.91 -0.77 -2.66
#